data_AF-A0A8T2S1X0-F1
#
_entry.id   AF-A0A8T2S1X0-F1
#
_cell.length_a   1.000
_cell.length_b   1.000
_cell.length_c   1.000
_cell.angle_alpha   90.00
_cell.angle_beta   90.00
_cell.angle_gamma   90.00
#
_symmetry.space_group_name_H-M   'P 1'
#
loop_
_entity.id
_entity.type
_entity.pdbx_description
1 polymer ?
#
loop_
_entity_poly.entity_id
_entity_poly.type
_entity_poly.pdbx_seq_one_letter_code
_entity_poly.pdbx_strand_id
1 'polypeptide(L)'
;MCSRVRAGFTLNIIDTPGLVEGLFVNDHALDTIRRSLLNKTIDVMIYVDRLDGYRVDNLDRQVVRAIARSFGPQIWKIAVLGLTHAQLSPPDGISYSDFVERRSNALIEMIQKEVVFKKGDPQIPIALIENSGRCSTNSGGEKVLPDGSVWLPKLVEHIVDIATGSAEPIVIDKKLIDGPNPNKRGRVFVPLIFLFQYLFIMKPMVYLMKRDMESEVRRRPSWEVLAGQKEESPSAVEPVQTEEY
;
A
#
# COMPACT_ATOMS: atom_id res chain seq x y z
N MET A 1 16.71 1.41 13.18
CA MET A 1 16.41 0.46 14.28
C MET A 1 17.43 0.67 15.38
N CYS A 2 16.97 0.86 16.61
CA CYS A 2 17.81 1.00 17.80
C CYS A 2 17.51 -0.18 18.73
N SER A 3 18.55 -0.88 19.20
CA SER A 3 18.41 -1.98 20.15
C SER A 3 19.14 -1.63 21.45
N ARG A 4 18.54 -1.98 22.58
CA ARG A 4 19.10 -1.81 23.92
C ARG A 4 18.89 -3.08 24.72
N VAL A 5 19.94 -3.54 25.38
CA VAL A 5 19.91 -4.75 26.22
C VAL A 5 20.15 -4.34 27.67
N ARG A 6 19.29 -4.83 28.57
CA ARG A 6 19.46 -4.64 30.02
C ARG A 6 18.89 -5.86 30.76
N ALA A 7 19.68 -6.45 31.66
CA ALA A 7 19.25 -7.58 32.49
C ALA A 7 18.60 -8.75 31.70
N GLY A 8 19.14 -9.06 30.52
CA GLY A 8 18.61 -10.12 29.65
C GLY A 8 17.37 -9.72 28.82
N PHE A 9 16.81 -8.54 29.03
CA PHE A 9 15.73 -7.97 28.22
C PHE A 9 16.30 -7.16 27.06
N THR A 10 15.77 -7.36 25.85
CA THR A 10 16.16 -6.61 24.65
C THR A 10 14.99 -5.76 24.16
N LEU A 11 15.14 -4.44 24.22
CA LEU A 11 14.21 -3.48 23.65
C LEU A 11 14.66 -3.10 22.25
N ASN A 12 13.78 -3.27 21.27
CA ASN A 12 14.00 -2.86 19.89
C ASN A 12 13.01 -1.77 19.51
N ILE A 13 13.49 -0.61 19.09
CA ILE A 13 12.67 0.49 18.60
C ILE A 13 12.98 0.73 17.13
N ILE A 14 11.95 0.81 16.31
CA ILE A 14 12.06 1.06 14.88
C ILE A 14 11.47 2.43 14.62
N ASP A 15 12.36 3.39 14.39
CA ASP A 15 11.98 4.71 13.91
C ASP A 15 11.70 4.64 12.40
N THR A 16 10.66 5.32 11.96
CA THR A 16 10.15 5.29 10.59
C THR A 16 10.10 6.71 10.02
N PRO A 17 10.37 6.89 8.72
CA PRO A 17 10.16 8.19 8.09
C PRO A 17 8.69 8.62 8.17
N GLY A 18 8.44 9.92 8.03
CA GLY A 18 7.09 10.46 7.95
C GLY A 18 6.27 9.83 6.81
N LEU A 19 5.00 9.55 7.08
CA LEU A 19 4.09 8.91 6.13
C LEU A 19 3.42 9.90 5.17
N VAL A 20 3.65 11.20 5.36
CA VAL A 20 3.01 12.29 4.62
C VAL A 20 4.08 13.08 3.87
N GLU A 21 3.82 13.32 2.59
CA GLU A 21 4.60 14.21 1.74
C GLU A 21 3.67 15.27 1.14
N GLY A 22 3.79 16.51 1.64
CA GLY A 22 2.87 17.59 1.29
C GLY A 22 1.44 17.29 1.75
N LEU A 23 0.53 17.10 0.80
CA LEU A 23 -0.90 16.86 1.04
C LEU A 23 -1.33 15.41 0.80
N PHE A 24 -0.37 14.51 0.60
CA PHE A 24 -0.63 13.11 0.23
C PHE A 24 0.15 12.14 1.11
N VAL A 25 -0.36 10.92 1.20
CA VAL A 25 0.36 9.82 1.85
C VAL A 25 1.48 9.33 0.93
N ASN A 26 2.68 9.20 1.47
CA ASN A 26 3.83 8.67 0.75
C ASN A 26 3.81 7.13 0.79
N ASP A 27 3.19 6.54 -0.23
CA ASP A 27 3.11 5.08 -0.38
C ASP A 27 4.50 4.42 -0.54
N HIS A 28 5.48 5.13 -1.11
CA HIS A 28 6.85 4.63 -1.21
C HIS A 28 7.54 4.50 0.16
N ALA A 29 7.30 5.46 1.06
CA ALA A 29 7.77 5.42 2.43
C ALA A 29 7.15 4.23 3.18
N LEU A 30 5.84 4.02 3.06
CA LEU A 30 5.14 2.86 3.63
C LEU A 30 5.70 1.53 3.12
N ASP A 31 5.91 1.41 1.82
CA ASP A 31 6.50 0.20 1.24
C ASP A 31 7.95 -0.02 1.71
N THR A 32 8.73 1.05 1.87
CA THR A 32 10.09 0.98 2.42
C THR A 32 10.08 0.50 3.86
N ILE A 33 9.18 1.03 4.69
CA ILE A 33 8.97 0.58 6.06
C ILE A 33 8.58 -0.89 6.06
N ARG A 34 7.59 -1.29 5.25
CA ARG A 34 7.11 -2.68 5.19
C ARG A 34 8.22 -3.66 4.83
N ARG A 35 9.05 -3.33 3.83
CA ARG A 35 10.23 -4.15 3.45
C ARG A 35 11.27 -4.22 4.56
N SER A 36 11.52 -3.11 5.27
CA SER A 36 12.48 -3.07 6.39
C SER A 36 12.03 -3.93 7.58
N LEU A 37 10.71 -4.12 7.71
CA LEU A 37 10.08 -4.93 8.74
C LEU A 37 9.93 -6.41 8.35
N LEU A 38 10.34 -6.81 7.14
CA LEU A 38 10.20 -8.19 6.67
C LEU A 38 10.87 -9.18 7.65
N ASN A 39 10.14 -10.24 7.99
CA ASN A 39 10.50 -11.27 8.98
C ASN A 39 10.69 -10.75 10.41
N LYS A 40 10.11 -9.59 10.74
CA LYS A 40 10.05 -9.08 12.12
C LYS A 40 8.66 -9.29 12.69
N THR A 41 8.61 -9.40 14.01
CA THR A 41 7.38 -9.36 14.79
C THR A 41 7.22 -7.96 15.37
N ILE A 42 6.03 -7.40 15.25
CA ILE A 42 5.65 -6.13 15.87
C ILE A 42 4.81 -6.46 17.10
N ASP A 43 5.35 -6.17 18.27
CA ASP A 43 4.64 -6.36 19.55
C ASP A 43 3.76 -5.16 19.90
N VAL A 44 4.22 -3.95 19.57
CA VAL A 44 3.51 -2.68 19.82
C VAL A 44 3.76 -1.71 18.68
N MET A 45 2.71 -1.00 18.25
CA MET A 45 2.80 0.16 17.36
C MET A 45 2.54 1.45 18.15
N ILE A 46 3.39 2.46 18.04
CA ILE A 46 3.11 3.79 18.59
C ILE A 46 2.69 4.69 17.43
N TYR A 47 1.41 5.02 17.36
CA TYR A 47 0.92 6.01 16.40
C TYR A 47 1.05 7.39 17.02
N VAL A 48 1.95 8.21 16.46
CA VAL A 48 2.32 9.50 17.03
C VAL A 48 1.64 10.63 16.29
N ASP A 49 1.00 11.52 17.05
CA ASP A 49 0.46 12.79 16.56
C ASP A 49 0.79 13.90 17.57
N ARG A 50 0.48 15.15 17.24
CA ARG A 50 0.66 16.31 18.11
C ARG A 50 -0.63 16.62 18.89
N LEU A 51 -0.45 16.93 20.17
CA LEU A 51 -1.53 17.39 21.02
C LEU A 51 -2.01 18.80 20.63
N ASP A 52 -1.09 19.68 20.23
CA ASP A 52 -1.38 21.06 19.79
C ASP A 52 -2.02 21.15 18.39
N GLY A 53 -2.33 20.01 17.76
CA GLY A 53 -3.09 19.95 16.51
C GLY A 53 -4.56 20.28 16.72
N TYR A 54 -5.09 21.24 15.95
CA TYR A 54 -6.47 21.72 16.10
C TYR A 54 -7.51 20.88 15.33
N ARG A 55 -7.09 20.12 14.31
CA ARG A 55 -8.02 19.40 13.41
C ARG A 55 -7.58 17.96 13.21
N VAL A 56 -8.57 17.11 12.97
CA VAL A 56 -8.41 15.81 12.34
C VAL A 56 -8.89 15.97 10.90
N ASP A 57 -7.99 15.87 9.95
CA ASP A 57 -8.27 16.16 8.55
C ASP A 57 -8.45 14.87 7.70
N ASN A 58 -8.62 15.05 6.40
CA ASN A 58 -8.74 13.93 5.46
C ASN A 58 -7.38 13.23 5.22
N LEU A 59 -6.27 13.89 5.52
CA LEU A 59 -4.94 13.33 5.40
C LEU A 59 -4.67 12.33 6.53
N ASP A 60 -5.07 12.66 7.76
CA ASP A 60 -5.03 11.75 8.91
C ASP A 60 -5.81 10.46 8.62
N ARG A 61 -7.00 10.58 8.04
CA ARG A 61 -7.81 9.42 7.59
C ARG A 61 -7.09 8.58 6.56
N GLN A 62 -6.47 9.22 5.58
CA GLN A 62 -5.70 8.52 4.55
C GLN A 62 -4.50 7.78 5.15
N VAL A 63 -3.80 8.39 6.11
CA VAL A 63 -2.68 7.75 6.83
C VAL A 63 -3.18 6.50 7.57
N VAL A 64 -4.27 6.61 8.34
CA VAL A 64 -4.84 5.46 9.07
C VAL A 64 -5.22 4.33 8.12
N ARG A 65 -5.90 4.64 7.01
CA ARG A 65 -6.24 3.67 5.96
C ARG A 65 -4.99 3.03 5.36
N ALA A 66 -3.96 3.83 5.09
CA ALA A 66 -2.75 3.34 4.45
C ALA A 66 -1.95 2.41 5.38
N ILE A 67 -1.91 2.69 6.69
CA ILE A 67 -1.35 1.81 7.71
C ILE A 67 -2.15 0.49 7.77
N ALA A 68 -3.49 0.57 7.90
CA ALA A 68 -4.35 -0.61 7.95
C ALA A 68 -4.26 -1.46 6.67
N ARG A 69 -4.11 -0.83 5.50
CA ARG A 69 -3.88 -1.49 4.21
C ARG A 69 -2.51 -2.19 4.17
N SER A 70 -1.49 -1.57 4.76
CA SER A 70 -0.09 -2.03 4.68
C SER A 70 0.24 -3.14 5.66
N PHE A 71 -0.34 -3.10 6.86
CA PHE A 71 0.00 -4.01 7.96
C PHE A 71 -1.18 -4.85 8.44
N GLY A 72 -2.36 -4.66 7.84
CA GLY A 72 -3.62 -5.25 8.27
C GLY A 72 -4.28 -4.42 9.39
N PRO A 73 -5.62 -4.51 9.52
CA PRO A 73 -6.35 -3.74 10.53
C PRO A 73 -6.01 -4.16 11.98
N GLN A 74 -5.46 -5.36 12.17
CA GLN A 74 -5.08 -5.87 13.49
C GLN A 74 -3.95 -5.04 14.14
N ILE A 75 -3.16 -4.30 13.36
CA ILE A 75 -2.07 -3.46 13.92
C ILE A 75 -2.58 -2.40 14.88
N TRP A 76 -3.84 -2.00 14.72
CA TRP A 76 -4.50 -1.05 15.61
C TRP A 76 -4.89 -1.64 16.96
N LYS A 77 -4.87 -2.98 17.13
CA LYS A 77 -5.12 -3.64 18.41
C LYS A 77 -3.89 -3.69 19.31
N ILE A 78 -2.71 -3.54 18.71
CA ILE A 78 -1.43 -3.41 19.42
C ILE A 78 -0.92 -1.97 19.40
N ALA A 79 -1.81 -1.00 19.19
CA ALA A 79 -1.44 0.40 19.03
C ALA A 79 -1.52 1.18 20.35
N VAL A 80 -0.61 2.14 20.53
CA VAL A 80 -0.72 3.24 21.49
C VAL A 80 -0.86 4.53 20.70
N LEU A 81 -1.82 5.38 21.06
CA LEU A 81 -1.92 6.75 20.53
C LEU A 81 -1.00 7.67 21.35
N GLY A 82 0.14 8.03 20.79
CA GLY A 82 1.11 8.96 21.40
C GLY A 82 0.85 10.41 21.00
N LEU A 83 0.50 11.28 21.94
CA LEU A 83 0.28 12.71 21.69
C LEU A 83 1.46 13.53 22.21
N THR A 84 2.26 14.03 21.27
CA THR A 84 3.45 14.87 21.55
C THR A 84 3.08 16.32 21.87
N HIS A 85 4.05 17.09 22.36
CA HIS A 85 3.85 18.47 22.82
C HIS A 85 2.85 18.56 23.97
N ALA A 86 2.91 17.57 24.87
CA ALA A 86 1.97 17.48 25.98
C ALA A 86 2.12 18.62 26.99
N GLN A 87 3.25 19.33 27.05
CA GLN A 87 3.42 20.50 27.90
C GLN A 87 3.05 21.79 27.17
N LEU A 88 1.78 21.90 26.78
CA LEU A 88 1.19 23.10 26.19
C LEU A 88 0.23 23.78 27.17
N SER A 89 -0.03 25.06 26.92
CA SER A 89 -1.11 25.80 27.56
C SER A 89 -2.29 25.90 26.58
N PRO A 90 -3.45 25.28 26.87
CA PRO A 90 -4.58 25.31 25.95
C PRO A 90 -5.05 26.75 25.68
N PRO A 91 -5.53 27.05 24.46
CA PRO A 91 -6.12 28.35 24.14
C PRO A 91 -7.49 28.54 24.83
N ASP A 92 -7.98 29.77 24.82
CA ASP A 92 -9.36 30.14 25.18
C ASP A 92 -9.80 29.77 26.61
N GLY A 93 -8.85 29.60 27.53
CA GLY A 93 -9.12 29.28 28.93
C GLY A 93 -9.69 27.88 29.15
N ILE A 94 -9.57 26.99 28.16
CA ILE A 94 -9.99 25.60 28.28
C ILE A 94 -9.07 24.88 29.26
N SER A 95 -9.63 23.99 30.09
CA SER A 95 -8.80 23.20 31.00
C SER A 95 -7.90 22.23 30.22
N TYR A 96 -6.74 21.90 30.80
CA TYR A 96 -5.80 20.96 30.17
C TYR A 96 -6.44 19.59 29.91
N SER A 97 -7.20 19.08 30.88
CA SER A 97 -7.90 17.80 30.77
C SER A 97 -8.91 17.81 29.62
N ASP A 98 -9.74 18.86 29.51
CA ASP A 98 -10.76 18.94 28.45
C ASP A 98 -10.11 19.06 27.07
N PHE A 99 -8.98 19.77 26.96
CA PHE A 99 -8.23 19.89 25.72
C PHE A 99 -7.68 18.54 25.27
N VAL A 100 -7.06 17.79 26.18
CA VAL A 100 -6.55 16.44 25.93
C VAL A 100 -7.69 15.49 25.54
N GLU A 101 -8.79 15.50 26.28
CA GLU A 101 -9.93 14.63 26.02
C GLU A 101 -10.53 14.90 24.64
N ARG A 102 -10.78 16.17 24.29
CA ARG A 102 -11.31 16.54 22.97
C ARG A 102 -10.40 16.09 21.83
N ARG A 103 -9.09 16.34 21.94
CA ARG A 103 -8.13 15.99 20.89
C ARG A 103 -7.98 14.48 20.75
N SER A 104 -7.84 13.78 21.86
CA SER A 104 -7.68 12.32 21.86
C SER A 104 -8.93 11.60 21.36
N ASN A 105 -10.12 11.98 21.85
CA ASN A 105 -11.38 11.39 21.39
C ASN A 105 -11.60 11.62 19.88
N ALA A 106 -11.29 12.81 19.36
CA ALA A 106 -11.41 13.07 17.92
C ALA A 106 -10.53 12.15 17.07
N LEU A 107 -9.30 11.87 17.51
CA LEU A 107 -8.39 10.95 16.82
C LEU A 107 -8.84 9.50 16.95
N ILE A 108 -9.23 9.07 18.15
CA ILE A 108 -9.73 7.71 18.41
C ILE A 108 -10.98 7.42 17.59
N GLU A 109 -11.96 8.34 17.59
CA GLU A 109 -13.16 8.21 16.76
C GLU A 109 -12.83 8.14 15.27
N MET A 110 -11.84 8.91 14.82
CA MET A 110 -11.40 8.84 13.43
C MET A 110 -10.80 7.47 13.12
N ILE A 111 -9.92 6.96 13.96
CA ILE A 111 -9.32 5.62 13.79
C ILE A 111 -10.41 4.54 13.77
N GLN A 112 -11.37 4.61 14.70
CA GLN A 112 -12.50 3.67 14.77
C GLN A 112 -13.44 3.74 13.56
N LYS A 113 -13.54 4.90 12.89
CA LYS A 113 -14.30 5.05 11.64
C LYS A 113 -13.58 4.44 10.44
N GLU A 114 -12.25 4.49 10.42
CA GLU A 114 -11.44 3.98 9.30
C GLU A 114 -11.02 2.51 9.44
N VAL A 115 -11.06 1.96 10.66
CA VAL A 115 -10.63 0.59 10.98
C VAL A 115 -11.77 -0.18 11.64
N VAL A 116 -12.04 -1.39 11.16
CA VAL A 116 -13.13 -2.22 11.69
C VAL A 116 -12.70 -2.87 13.01
N PHE A 117 -13.21 -2.34 14.12
CA PHE A 117 -13.13 -2.98 15.45
C PHE A 117 -14.35 -3.87 15.70
N LYS A 118 -14.11 -5.04 16.28
CA LYS A 118 -15.16 -5.95 16.76
C LYS A 118 -15.52 -5.60 18.21
N LYS A 119 -16.74 -5.95 18.62
CA LYS A 119 -17.16 -5.85 20.02
C LYS A 119 -16.23 -6.71 20.88
N GLY A 120 -15.55 -6.09 21.84
CA GLY A 120 -14.56 -6.73 22.71
C GLY A 120 -13.11 -6.59 22.27
N ASP A 121 -12.83 -5.93 21.15
CA ASP A 121 -11.45 -5.54 20.82
C ASP A 121 -10.91 -4.53 21.85
N PRO A 122 -9.59 -4.57 22.15
CA PRO A 122 -8.98 -3.65 23.11
C PRO A 122 -9.13 -2.20 22.64
N GLN A 123 -9.37 -1.30 23.60
CA GLN A 123 -9.32 0.14 23.34
C GLN A 123 -7.88 0.58 23.14
N ILE A 124 -7.64 1.52 22.23
CA ILE A 124 -6.30 2.09 22.01
C ILE A 124 -5.97 3.01 23.19
N PRO A 125 -4.96 2.70 24.01
CA PRO A 125 -4.53 3.60 25.09
C PRO A 125 -3.91 4.89 24.54
N ILE A 126 -4.07 5.96 25.30
CA ILE A 126 -3.54 7.30 24.98
C ILE A 126 -2.35 7.59 25.88
N ALA A 127 -1.21 7.88 25.29
CA ALA A 127 -0.01 8.30 25.98
C ALA A 127 0.31 9.75 25.64
N LEU A 128 0.37 10.62 26.64
CA LEU A 128 0.87 11.99 26.48
C LEU A 128 2.40 11.98 26.50
N ILE A 129 3.05 12.76 25.63
CA ILE A 129 4.51 12.71 25.44
C ILE A 129 5.07 14.14 25.38
N GLU A 130 6.11 14.41 26.15
CA GLU A 130 6.86 15.66 26.09
C GLU A 130 8.37 15.44 25.91
N ASN A 131 8.82 15.59 24.67
CA ASN A 131 10.21 15.37 24.27
C ASN A 131 11.12 16.57 24.55
N SER A 132 10.56 17.78 24.71
CA SER A 132 11.34 19.00 24.94
C SER A 132 12.28 18.84 26.14
N GLY A 133 13.52 19.34 25.98
CA GLY A 133 14.46 19.48 27.09
C GLY A 133 14.01 20.50 28.15
N ARG A 134 12.98 21.31 27.83
CA ARG A 134 12.36 22.29 28.74
C ARG A 134 11.11 21.76 29.45
N CYS A 135 10.85 20.45 29.37
CA CYS A 135 9.78 19.84 30.14
C CYS A 135 10.03 20.06 31.64
N SER A 136 8.98 20.42 32.37
CA SER A 136 8.97 20.54 33.82
C SER A 136 9.40 19.22 34.44
N THR A 137 10.13 19.29 35.55
CA THR A 137 10.61 18.11 36.25
C THR A 137 10.16 18.13 37.71
N ASN A 138 9.88 16.96 38.28
CA ASN A 138 9.68 16.82 39.71
C ASN A 138 11.02 16.85 40.47
N SER A 139 10.96 16.77 41.80
CA SER A 139 12.16 16.69 42.65
C SER A 139 13.05 15.47 42.37
N GLY A 140 12.49 14.41 41.75
CA GLY A 140 13.22 13.23 41.30
C GLY A 140 13.87 13.37 39.91
N GLY A 141 13.71 14.52 39.25
CA GLY A 141 14.24 14.76 37.90
C GLY A 141 13.43 14.11 36.77
N GLU A 142 12.26 13.55 37.07
CA GLU A 142 11.38 12.96 36.06
C GLU A 142 10.56 14.04 35.36
N LYS A 143 10.28 13.85 34.07
CA LYS A 143 9.50 14.78 33.26
C LYS A 143 8.01 14.70 33.58
N VAL A 144 7.43 15.83 33.98
CA VAL A 144 6.04 15.95 34.46
C VAL A 144 5.20 16.78 33.51
N LEU A 145 3.95 16.37 33.32
CA LEU A 145 2.97 17.07 32.49
C LEU A 145 2.13 18.06 33.31
N PRO A 146 1.35 18.95 32.67
CA PRO A 146 0.50 19.93 33.36
C PRO A 146 -0.54 19.32 34.31
N ASP A 147 -0.93 18.06 34.13
CA ASP A 147 -1.82 17.31 35.02
C ASP A 147 -1.10 16.68 36.23
N GLY A 148 0.21 16.89 36.35
CA GLY A 148 1.05 16.32 37.41
C GLY A 148 1.55 14.90 37.14
N SER A 149 1.20 14.29 36.00
CA SER A 149 1.62 12.93 35.67
C SER A 149 3.04 12.86 35.11
N VAL A 150 3.75 11.75 35.39
CA VAL A 150 5.07 11.46 34.80
C VAL A 150 4.88 10.64 33.53
N TRP A 151 5.25 11.21 32.38
CA TRP A 151 4.79 10.67 31.10
C TRP A 151 5.54 9.42 30.64
N LEU A 152 6.85 9.33 30.89
CA LEU A 152 7.68 8.25 30.37
C LEU A 152 7.34 6.89 31.00
N PRO A 153 7.21 6.75 32.35
CA PRO A 153 6.76 5.51 32.95
C PRO A 153 5.38 5.09 32.45
N LYS A 154 4.44 6.04 32.30
CA LYS A 154 3.08 5.77 31.81
C LYS A 154 3.07 5.28 30.35
N LEU A 155 3.92 5.84 29.49
CA LEU A 155 4.09 5.33 28.12
C LEU A 155 4.62 3.88 28.15
N VAL A 156 5.63 3.60 28.98
CA VAL A 156 6.21 2.26 29.10
C VAL A 156 5.21 1.26 29.67
N GLU A 157 4.38 1.66 30.63
CA GLU A 157 3.27 0.87 31.17
C GLU A 157 2.34 0.41 30.05
N HIS A 158 1.84 1.34 29.22
CA HIS A 158 0.99 0.99 28.06
C HIS A 158 1.67 0.06 27.06
N ILE A 159 2.97 0.24 26.82
CA ILE A 159 3.75 -0.66 25.93
C ILE A 159 3.79 -2.08 26.53
N VAL A 160 4.04 -2.21 27.84
CA VAL A 160 4.08 -3.50 28.52
C VAL A 160 2.71 -4.15 28.56
N ASP A 161 1.65 -3.40 28.86
CA ASP A 161 0.27 -3.89 28.90
C ASP A 161 -0.17 -4.47 27.55
N ILE A 162 0.18 -3.81 26.46
CA ILE A 162 -0.12 -4.32 25.11
C ILE A 162 0.73 -5.54 24.80
N ALA A 163 2.05 -5.48 25.04
CA ALA A 163 2.97 -6.57 24.71
C ALA A 163 2.71 -7.85 25.51
N THR A 164 2.14 -7.72 26.72
CA THR A 164 1.78 -8.86 27.59
C THR A 164 0.28 -9.15 27.61
N GLY A 165 -0.50 -8.37 26.88
CA GLY A 165 -1.95 -8.47 26.82
C GLY A 165 -2.44 -9.59 25.91
N SER A 166 -3.74 -9.57 25.61
CA SER A 166 -4.40 -10.60 24.81
C SER A 166 -4.26 -10.41 23.28
N ALA A 167 -3.73 -9.27 22.84
CA ALA A 167 -3.59 -8.98 21.41
C ALA A 167 -2.36 -9.73 20.85
N GLU A 168 -2.55 -10.45 19.76
CA GLU A 168 -1.45 -11.20 19.15
C GLU A 168 -0.46 -10.25 18.44
N PRO A 169 0.86 -10.42 18.65
CA PRO A 169 1.88 -9.71 17.89
C PRO A 169 1.78 -9.99 16.39
N ILE A 170 2.16 -9.01 15.57
CA ILE A 170 2.02 -9.11 14.12
C ILE A 170 3.36 -9.51 13.48
N VAL A 171 3.40 -10.69 12.88
CA VAL A 171 4.53 -11.13 12.07
C VAL A 171 4.41 -10.56 10.67
N ILE A 172 5.41 -9.78 10.26
CA ILE A 172 5.48 -9.20 8.91
C ILE A 172 6.09 -10.23 7.96
N ASP A 173 5.24 -11.04 7.34
CA ASP A 173 5.63 -12.04 6.35
C ASP A 173 5.50 -11.52 4.91
N LYS A 174 6.11 -12.24 3.95
CA LYS A 174 6.00 -11.86 2.53
C LYS A 174 4.55 -11.82 2.03
N LYS A 175 3.64 -12.60 2.62
CA LYS A 175 2.23 -12.60 2.21
C LYS A 175 1.54 -11.27 2.58
N LEU A 176 1.85 -10.72 3.75
CA LEU A 176 1.39 -9.41 4.17
C LEU A 176 1.97 -8.31 3.28
N ILE A 177 3.21 -8.46 2.80
CA ILE A 177 3.85 -7.49 1.89
C ILE A 177 3.26 -7.52 0.48
N ASP A 178 3.11 -8.71 -0.10
CA ASP A 178 2.68 -8.87 -1.49
C ASP A 178 1.16 -8.68 -1.67
N GLY A 179 0.40 -8.72 -0.57
CA GLY A 179 -1.06 -8.62 -0.55
C GLY A 179 -1.75 -9.74 -1.34
N PRO A 180 -3.11 -9.74 -1.39
CA PRO A 180 -3.84 -10.66 -2.24
C PRO A 180 -3.55 -10.34 -3.72
N ASN A 181 -2.63 -11.08 -4.33
CA ASN A 181 -2.17 -10.87 -5.70
C ASN A 181 -3.35 -10.91 -6.71
N PRO A 182 -3.81 -9.75 -7.23
CA PRO A 182 -4.99 -9.69 -8.11
C PRO A 182 -4.72 -10.40 -9.44
N ASN A 183 -3.45 -10.51 -9.82
CA ASN A 183 -2.99 -11.09 -11.07
C ASN A 183 -3.12 -12.64 -11.11
N LYS A 184 -3.55 -13.29 -10.01
CA LYS A 184 -3.89 -14.72 -10.03
C LYS A 184 -5.33 -15.01 -10.44
N ARG A 185 -6.27 -14.08 -10.19
CA ARG A 185 -7.72 -14.35 -10.27
C ARG A 185 -8.26 -14.45 -11.71
N GLY A 186 -7.52 -13.93 -12.70
CA GLY A 186 -7.89 -13.96 -14.11
C GLY A 186 -6.92 -14.72 -15.03
N ARG A 187 -5.70 -15.02 -14.57
CA ARG A 187 -4.63 -15.58 -15.42
C ARG A 187 -4.97 -16.96 -15.99
N VAL A 188 -5.76 -17.75 -15.27
CA VAL A 188 -6.23 -19.08 -15.71
C VAL A 188 -7.18 -18.98 -16.91
N PHE A 189 -7.89 -17.86 -17.07
CA PHE A 189 -8.83 -17.66 -18.18
C PHE A 189 -8.17 -17.09 -19.43
N VAL A 190 -6.95 -16.56 -19.32
CA VAL A 190 -6.23 -15.97 -20.46
C VAL A 190 -6.08 -16.96 -21.63
N PRO A 191 -5.65 -18.23 -21.43
CA PRO A 191 -5.60 -19.21 -22.52
C PRO A 191 -6.98 -19.52 -23.13
N LEU A 192 -8.04 -19.54 -22.30
CA LEU A 192 -9.41 -19.81 -22.74
C LEU A 192 -9.97 -18.66 -23.58
N ILE A 193 -9.69 -17.41 -23.19
CA ILE A 193 -10.06 -16.22 -23.95
C ILE A 193 -9.34 -16.21 -25.31
N PHE A 194 -8.04 -16.54 -25.34
CA PHE A 194 -7.30 -16.66 -26.61
C PHE A 194 -7.84 -17.78 -27.51
N LEU A 195 -8.19 -18.93 -26.92
CA LEU A 195 -8.78 -20.04 -27.68
C LEU A 195 -10.15 -19.65 -28.25
N PHE A 196 -10.98 -18.95 -27.47
CA PHE A 196 -12.26 -18.42 -27.95
C PHE A 196 -12.06 -17.41 -29.09
N GLN A 197 -11.16 -16.44 -28.94
CA GLN A 197 -10.85 -15.49 -30.00
C GLN A 197 -10.36 -16.19 -31.28
N TYR A 198 -9.51 -17.21 -31.15
CA TYR A 198 -9.03 -17.98 -32.30
C TYR A 198 -10.17 -18.74 -33.01
N LEU A 199 -11.03 -19.43 -32.24
CA LEU A 199 -12.10 -20.26 -32.81
C LEU A 199 -13.26 -19.45 -33.38
N PHE A 200 -13.64 -18.35 -32.73
CA PHE A 200 -14.87 -17.61 -33.05
C PHE A 200 -14.63 -16.31 -33.79
N ILE A 201 -13.42 -15.77 -33.79
CA ILE A 201 -13.08 -14.54 -34.52
C ILE A 201 -12.14 -14.87 -35.69
N MET A 202 -11.00 -15.52 -35.42
CA MET A 202 -10.00 -15.77 -36.47
C MET A 202 -10.43 -16.81 -37.49
N LYS A 203 -10.94 -17.99 -37.06
CA LYS A 203 -11.34 -19.04 -38.00
C LYS A 203 -12.45 -18.62 -38.98
N PRO A 204 -13.55 -17.95 -38.53
CA PRO A 204 -14.58 -17.48 -39.44
C PRO A 204 -14.07 -16.39 -40.39
N MET A 205 -13.24 -15.47 -39.89
CA MET A 205 -12.66 -14.40 -40.71
C MET A 205 -11.77 -14.97 -41.84
N VAL A 206 -10.87 -15.90 -41.51
CA VAL A 206 -10.01 -16.55 -42.52
C VAL A 206 -10.83 -17.36 -43.51
N TYR A 207 -11.89 -18.02 -43.06
CA TYR A 207 -12.80 -18.75 -43.94
C TYR A 207 -13.52 -17.81 -44.92
N LEU A 208 -14.02 -16.68 -44.45
CA LEU A 208 -14.66 -15.66 -45.30
C LEU A 208 -13.66 -15.09 -46.32
N MET A 209 -12.44 -14.75 -45.90
CA MET A 209 -11.38 -14.28 -46.81
C MET A 209 -11.06 -15.31 -47.91
N LYS A 210 -10.99 -16.60 -47.57
CA LYS A 210 -10.76 -17.66 -48.57
C LYS A 210 -11.92 -17.76 -49.56
N ARG A 211 -13.15 -17.69 -49.07
CA ARG A 211 -14.36 -17.72 -49.91
C ARG A 211 -14.42 -16.52 -50.84
N ASP A 212 -14.06 -15.34 -50.34
CA ASP A 212 -14.03 -14.11 -51.14
C ASP A 212 -12.94 -14.19 -52.20
N MET A 213 -11.73 -14.63 -51.85
CA MET A 213 -10.63 -14.87 -52.80
C MET A 213 -11.03 -15.90 -53.88
N GLU A 214 -11.67 -17.01 -53.52
CA GLU A 214 -12.18 -18.00 -54.50
C GLU A 214 -13.28 -17.43 -55.39
N SER A 215 -14.15 -16.59 -54.85
CA SER A 215 -15.22 -15.93 -55.61
C SER A 215 -14.65 -14.88 -56.57
N GLU A 216 -13.59 -14.19 -56.17
CA GLU A 216 -12.89 -13.20 -56.98
C GLU A 216 -12.13 -13.88 -58.11
N VAL A 217 -11.42 -14.98 -57.83
CA VAL A 217 -10.77 -15.83 -58.86
C VAL A 217 -11.79 -16.35 -59.88
N ARG A 218 -12.99 -16.76 -59.46
CA ARG A 218 -14.07 -17.18 -60.39
C ARG A 218 -14.70 -16.04 -61.18
N ARG A 219 -14.66 -14.82 -60.64
CA ARG A 219 -15.22 -13.61 -61.28
C ARG A 219 -14.24 -12.92 -62.20
N ARG A 220 -12.96 -13.34 -62.21
CA ARG A 220 -11.98 -12.83 -63.17
C ARG A 220 -12.47 -13.09 -64.59
N PRO A 221 -12.64 -12.04 -65.41
CA PRO A 221 -13.00 -12.21 -66.80
C PRO A 221 -11.96 -13.06 -67.53
N SER A 222 -12.40 -13.85 -68.50
CA SER A 222 -11.50 -14.74 -69.28
C SER A 222 -10.32 -14.02 -69.94
N TRP A 223 -10.45 -12.72 -70.22
CA TRP A 223 -9.38 -11.91 -70.81
C TRP A 223 -8.23 -11.59 -69.85
N GLU A 224 -8.43 -11.54 -68.53
CA GLU A 224 -7.34 -11.37 -67.55
C GLU A 224 -6.50 -12.65 -67.41
N VAL A 225 -7.16 -13.82 -67.47
CA VAL A 225 -6.49 -15.14 -67.43
C VAL A 225 -5.65 -15.36 -68.68
N LEU A 226 -6.16 -14.94 -69.85
CA LEU A 226 -5.44 -15.00 -71.12
C LEU A 226 -4.25 -14.03 -71.19
N ALA A 227 -4.35 -12.85 -70.57
CA ALA A 227 -3.24 -11.89 -70.50
C ALA A 227 -2.07 -12.43 -69.68
N GLY A 228 -2.34 -13.05 -68.52
CA GLY A 228 -1.30 -13.69 -67.70
C GLY A 228 -0.63 -14.91 -68.36
N GLN A 229 -1.40 -15.73 -69.09
CA GLN A 229 -0.81 -16.86 -69.85
C GLN A 229 0.04 -16.40 -71.05
N LYS A 230 -0.22 -15.22 -71.61
CA LYS A 230 0.55 -14.66 -72.72
C LYS A 230 1.87 -14.03 -72.27
N GLU A 231 1.96 -13.58 -71.02
CA GLU A 231 3.21 -13.14 -70.39
C GLU A 231 4.13 -14.31 -70.00
N GLU A 232 3.58 -15.50 -69.70
CA GLU A 232 4.38 -16.70 -69.35
C GLU A 232 4.87 -17.51 -70.57
N SER A 233 4.38 -17.25 -71.79
CA SER A 233 4.92 -17.88 -73.00
C SER A 233 6.22 -17.18 -73.45
N PRO A 234 7.38 -17.87 -73.49
CA PRO A 234 8.63 -17.26 -73.92
C PRO A 234 8.54 -16.90 -75.40
N SER A 235 8.70 -15.62 -75.71
CA SER A 235 8.85 -15.12 -77.08
C SER A 235 10.02 -15.84 -77.77
N ALA A 236 9.76 -16.44 -78.93
CA ALA A 236 10.79 -17.02 -79.79
C ALA A 236 11.88 -15.97 -80.10
N VAL A 237 13.12 -16.29 -79.72
CA VAL A 237 14.32 -15.52 -80.06
C VAL A 237 14.71 -15.87 -81.49
N GLU A 238 14.75 -14.88 -82.39
CA GLU A 238 15.34 -15.03 -83.74
C GLU A 238 16.86 -15.28 -83.63
N PRO A 239 17.44 -16.22 -84.40
CA PRO A 239 18.87 -16.47 -84.36
C PRO A 239 19.63 -15.41 -85.16
N VAL A 240 20.60 -14.77 -84.49
CA VAL A 240 21.63 -13.94 -85.13
C VAL A 240 22.54 -14.84 -85.97
N GLN A 241 22.62 -14.59 -87.27
CA GLN A 241 23.60 -15.22 -88.15
C GLN A 241 25.02 -14.72 -87.83
N THR A 242 25.93 -15.66 -87.61
CA THR A 242 27.38 -15.42 -87.66
C THR A 242 27.96 -16.39 -88.70
N GLU A 243 28.41 -15.84 -89.83
CA GLU A 243 29.25 -16.55 -90.80
C GLU A 243 30.71 -16.45 -90.34
N GLU A 244 31.34 -17.61 -90.15
CA GLU A 244 32.81 -17.76 -90.11
C GLU A 244 33.35 -17.70 -91.54
N TYR A 245 34.39 -16.90 -91.78
CA TYR A 245 35.75 -17.35 -92.15
C TYR A 245 36.76 -16.20 -91.98
#